data_AF-A0A1Z9TA18-F1
#
_entry.id   AF-A0A1Z9TA18-F1
#
_cell.length_a   1.000
_cell.length_b   1.000
_cell.length_c   1.000
_cell.angle_alpha   90.00
_cell.angle_beta   90.00
_cell.angle_gamma   90.00
#
_symmetry.space_group_name_H-M   'P 1'
#
loop_
_entity.id
_entity.type
_entity.pdbx_description
1 polymer ?
#
loop_
_entity_poly.entity_id
_entity_poly.type
_entity_poly.pdbx_seq_one_letter_code
_entity_poly.pdbx_strand_id
1 'polypeptide(L)'
;MSNTDNAHNERIYYNREGMIIPDSKKAEHIIWELKFEMNNPRNDGWTGSDMKKRLWDIKNAVDNALVDAPTYSGEEPYEDIYLMNRIKGEV
;
A
#
# COMPACT_ATOMS: atom_id res chain seq x y z
N MET A 1 -13.56 30.55 -7.58
CA MET A 1 -13.72 29.19 -7.02
C MET A 1 -12.35 28.54 -7.06
N SER A 2 -11.92 28.03 -5.91
CA SER A 2 -10.57 27.55 -5.58
C SER A 2 -10.18 26.31 -6.36
N ASN A 3 -8.91 26.20 -6.74
CA ASN A 3 -8.30 24.96 -7.25
C ASN A 3 -7.15 24.54 -6.31
N THR A 4 -7.40 24.61 -5.00
CA THR A 4 -6.44 24.27 -3.93
C THR A 4 -6.61 22.86 -3.36
N ASP A 5 -7.25 21.95 -4.10
CA ASP A 5 -7.60 20.62 -3.56
C ASP A 5 -6.99 19.45 -4.37
N ASN A 6 -5.76 19.62 -4.88
CA ASN A 6 -4.99 18.50 -5.46
C ASN A 6 -3.59 18.36 -4.84
N ALA A 7 -3.49 18.62 -3.53
CA ALA A 7 -2.27 18.49 -2.75
C ALA A 7 -1.95 17.03 -2.33
N HIS A 8 -2.35 16.03 -3.11
CA HIS A 8 -1.94 14.65 -2.89
C HIS A 8 -0.71 14.31 -3.74
N ASN A 9 0.45 14.62 -3.16
CA ASN A 9 1.74 13.98 -3.41
C ASN A 9 2.32 14.11 -4.84
N GLU A 10 2.90 15.27 -5.09
CA GLU A 10 3.86 15.56 -6.15
C GLU A 10 4.96 14.47 -6.29
N ARG A 11 4.86 13.67 -7.36
CA ARG A 11 5.78 13.58 -8.52
C ARG A 11 5.09 12.69 -9.56
N ILE A 12 4.35 13.32 -10.48
CA ILE A 12 3.68 12.63 -11.58
C ILE A 12 4.77 12.26 -12.60
N TYR A 13 5.10 10.98 -12.72
CA TYR A 13 5.94 10.48 -13.81
C TYR A 13 5.04 10.17 -15.00
N TYR A 14 5.37 10.69 -16.17
CA TYR A 14 4.65 10.38 -17.40
C TYR A 14 5.41 9.29 -18.17
N ASN A 15 4.71 8.26 -18.65
CA ASN A 15 5.30 7.35 -19.63
C ASN A 15 5.43 8.06 -21.00
N ARG A 16 6.03 7.38 -22.00
CA ARG A 16 6.24 7.92 -23.36
C ARG A 16 4.94 8.40 -24.03
N GLU A 17 3.79 7.93 -23.57
CA GLU A 17 2.46 8.19 -24.13
C GLU A 17 1.64 9.19 -23.28
N GLY A 18 2.24 9.77 -22.22
CA GLY A 18 1.57 10.76 -21.38
C GLY A 18 0.70 10.18 -20.27
N MET A 19 0.80 8.89 -19.97
CA MET A 19 0.08 8.26 -18.85
C MET A 19 0.77 8.55 -17.52
N ILE A 20 -0.03 8.88 -16.49
CA ILE A 20 0.43 9.10 -15.12
C ILE A 20 0.82 7.76 -14.49
N ILE A 21 2.07 7.64 -14.07
CA ILE A 21 2.57 6.55 -13.23
C ILE A 21 2.80 7.12 -11.83
N PRO A 22 1.98 6.74 -10.83
CA PRO A 22 2.16 7.21 -9.46
C PRO A 22 3.41 6.56 -8.81
N ASP A 23 4.13 7.32 -7.98
CA ASP A 23 5.25 6.81 -7.17
C ASP A 23 4.73 6.11 -5.90
N SER A 24 5.07 4.84 -5.72
CA SER A 24 4.67 4.03 -4.55
C SER A 24 5.50 4.28 -3.30
N LYS A 25 6.68 4.91 -3.41
CA LYS A 25 7.64 5.03 -2.29
C LYS A 25 7.06 5.68 -1.05
N LYS A 26 6.15 6.64 -1.20
CA LYS A 26 5.48 7.27 -0.07
C LYS A 26 4.56 6.30 0.67
N ALA A 27 3.83 5.46 -0.06
CA ALA A 27 2.99 4.43 0.55
C ALA A 27 3.85 3.37 1.27
N GLU A 28 4.94 2.92 0.63
CA GLU A 28 5.91 2.00 1.24
C GLU A 28 6.53 2.57 2.52
N HIS A 29 6.88 3.87 2.51
CA HIS A 29 7.41 4.54 3.69
C HIS A 29 6.40 4.62 4.83
N ILE A 30 5.13 4.96 4.55
CA ILE A 30 4.07 4.97 5.55
C ILE A 30 3.87 3.59 6.16
N ILE A 31 3.86 2.53 5.34
CA ILE A 31 3.76 1.15 5.83
C ILE A 31 4.93 0.82 6.77
N TRP A 32 6.14 1.24 6.42
CA TRP A 32 7.33 1.07 7.27
C TRP A 32 7.20 1.82 8.60
N GLU A 33 6.76 3.08 8.60
CA GLU A 33 6.57 3.88 9.81
C GLU A 33 5.53 3.25 10.74
N LEU A 34 4.37 2.84 10.19
CA LEU A 34 3.32 2.19 10.98
C LEU A 34 3.81 0.86 11.59
N LYS A 35 4.60 0.08 10.83
CA LYS A 35 5.23 -1.15 11.33
C LYS A 35 6.24 -0.86 12.43
N PHE A 36 7.04 0.18 12.27
CA PHE A 36 8.03 0.58 13.27
C PHE A 36 7.33 1.01 14.56
N GLU A 37 6.37 1.91 14.47
CA GLU A 37 5.68 2.46 15.63
C GLU A 37 4.81 1.43 16.36
N MET A 38 4.18 0.48 15.66
CA MET A 38 3.41 -0.57 16.34
C MET A 38 4.26 -1.52 17.18
N ASN A 39 5.56 -1.62 16.89
CA ASN A 39 6.51 -2.47 17.62
C ASN A 39 7.46 -1.67 18.51
N ASN A 40 7.33 -0.34 18.55
CA ASN A 40 8.19 0.52 19.33
C ASN A 40 7.84 0.37 20.83
N PRO A 41 8.78 -0.06 21.70
CA PRO A 41 8.50 -0.31 23.11
C PRO A 41 8.17 0.97 23.90
N ARG A 42 8.34 2.16 23.31
CA ARG A 42 7.94 3.43 23.90
C ARG A 42 6.45 3.73 23.73
N ASN A 43 5.79 3.09 22.77
CA ASN A 43 4.37 3.31 22.52
C ASN A 43 3.53 2.40 23.42
N ASP A 44 2.40 2.91 23.87
CA ASP A 44 1.44 2.12 24.62
C ASP A 44 0.63 1.18 23.69
N GLY A 45 -0.10 0.26 24.30
CA GLY A 45 -0.92 -0.70 23.55
C GLY A 45 -1.99 -0.05 22.69
N TRP A 46 -2.50 1.12 23.09
CA TRP A 46 -3.50 1.88 22.32
C TRP A 46 -2.91 2.46 21.05
N THR A 47 -1.75 3.11 21.16
CA THR A 47 -1.01 3.67 20.03
C THR A 47 -0.60 2.57 19.06
N GLY A 48 -0.03 1.47 19.56
CA GLY A 48 0.33 0.33 18.71
C GLY A 48 -0.88 -0.30 18.01
N SER A 49 -2.02 -0.40 18.70
CA SER A 49 -3.27 -0.87 18.11
C SER A 49 -3.80 0.06 17.01
N ASP A 50 -3.70 1.38 17.17
CA ASP A 50 -4.11 2.33 16.13
C ASP A 50 -3.23 2.21 14.87
N MET A 51 -1.90 2.06 15.04
CA MET A 51 -0.99 1.82 13.92
C MET A 51 -1.32 0.53 13.19
N LYS A 52 -1.60 -0.55 13.93
CA LYS A 52 -2.02 -1.83 13.35
C LYS A 52 -3.34 -1.71 12.58
N LYS A 53 -4.30 -0.94 13.10
CA LYS A 53 -5.58 -0.68 12.40
C LYS A 53 -5.33 0.03 11.06
N ARG A 54 -4.48 1.07 11.04
CA ARG A 54 -4.13 1.79 9.80
C ARG A 54 -3.46 0.89 8.76
N LEU A 55 -2.60 -0.04 9.19
CA LEU A 55 -2.04 -1.05 8.29
C LEU A 55 -3.12 -1.95 7.66
N TRP A 56 -4.12 -2.34 8.43
CA TRP A 56 -5.27 -3.10 7.91
C TRP A 56 -6.10 -2.27 6.94
N ASP A 57 -6.32 -0.98 7.21
CA ASP A 57 -7.05 -0.09 6.30
C ASP A 57 -6.32 0.02 4.95
N ILE A 58 -4.98 0.13 4.96
CA ILE A 58 -4.15 0.11 3.74
C ILE A 58 -4.27 -1.23 3.03
N LYS A 59 -4.16 -2.36 3.76
CA LYS A 59 -4.29 -3.70 3.16
C LYS A 59 -5.64 -3.86 2.48
N ASN A 60 -6.73 -3.50 3.14
CA ASN A 60 -8.07 -3.59 2.58
C ASN A 60 -8.22 -2.72 1.33
N ALA A 61 -7.64 -1.52 1.32
CA ALA A 61 -7.65 -0.66 0.13
C ALA A 61 -6.92 -1.30 -1.05
N VAL A 62 -5.77 -1.94 -0.81
CA VAL A 62 -5.02 -2.68 -1.84
C VAL A 62 -5.80 -3.90 -2.30
N ASP A 63 -6.29 -4.73 -1.38
CA ASP A 63 -7.06 -5.94 -1.71
C ASP A 63 -8.29 -5.57 -2.55
N ASN A 64 -9.06 -4.55 -2.16
CA ASN A 64 -10.22 -4.08 -2.91
C ASN A 64 -9.83 -3.59 -4.32
N ALA A 65 -8.68 -2.92 -4.49
CA ALA A 65 -8.22 -2.48 -5.80
C ALA A 65 -7.79 -3.65 -6.69
N LEU A 66 -7.30 -4.75 -6.10
CA LEU A 66 -6.86 -5.94 -6.82
C LEU A 66 -8.01 -6.86 -7.22
N VAL A 67 -9.12 -6.87 -6.48
CA VAL A 67 -10.31 -7.69 -6.82
C VAL A 67 -10.83 -7.41 -8.23
N ASP A 68 -10.84 -6.13 -8.65
CA ASP A 68 -11.31 -5.70 -9.96
C ASP A 68 -10.17 -5.49 -10.97
N ALA A 69 -8.95 -5.90 -10.64
CA ALA A 69 -7.79 -5.66 -11.50
C ALA A 69 -7.88 -6.49 -12.79
N PRO A 70 -7.58 -5.89 -13.96
CA PRO A 70 -7.54 -6.62 -15.21
C PRO A 70 -6.37 -7.61 -15.24
N THR A 71 -6.61 -8.78 -15.84
CA THR A 71 -5.58 -9.78 -16.15
C THR A 71 -4.83 -9.40 -17.42
N TYR A 72 -3.50 -9.48 -17.39
CA TYR A 72 -2.64 -9.26 -18.53
C TYR A 72 -1.98 -10.57 -19.01
N SER A 73 -1.71 -10.66 -20.31
CA SER A 73 -1.04 -11.83 -20.88
C SER A 73 0.39 -11.96 -20.35
N GLY A 74 0.72 -13.12 -19.79
CA GLY A 74 2.06 -13.44 -19.27
C GLY A 74 2.34 -12.86 -17.87
N GLU A 75 1.31 -12.38 -17.16
CA GLU A 75 1.46 -12.03 -15.76
C GLU A 75 1.72 -13.27 -14.90
N GLU A 76 2.55 -13.11 -13.89
CA GLU A 76 2.74 -14.15 -12.87
C GLU A 76 1.44 -14.33 -12.06
N PRO A 77 1.18 -15.52 -11.52
CA PRO A 77 0.03 -15.74 -10.64
C PRO A 77 0.30 -15.16 -9.25
N TYR A 78 0.38 -13.82 -9.15
CA TYR A 78 0.82 -13.10 -7.95
C TYR A 78 -0.01 -13.45 -6.71
N GLU A 79 -1.33 -13.62 -6.86
CA GLU A 79 -2.22 -13.99 -5.76
C GLU A 79 -1.92 -15.40 -5.23
N ASP A 80 -1.79 -16.39 -6.12
CA ASP A 80 -1.44 -17.75 -5.73
C ASP A 80 -0.08 -17.81 -5.03
N ILE A 81 0.91 -17.09 -5.55
CA ILE A 81 2.24 -16.98 -4.94
C ILE A 81 2.12 -16.38 -3.52
N TYR A 82 1.35 -15.30 -3.37
CA TYR A 82 1.12 -14.67 -2.07
C TYR A 82 0.43 -15.61 -1.08
N LEU A 83 -0.64 -16.29 -1.50
CA LEU A 83 -1.37 -17.24 -0.67
C LEU A 83 -0.48 -18.40 -0.22
N MET A 84 0.34 -18.93 -1.13
CA MET A 84 1.30 -19.99 -0.81
C MET A 84 2.36 -19.54 0.19
N ASN A 85 2.94 -18.36 0.01
CA ASN A 85 3.94 -17.82 0.95
C ASN A 85 3.31 -17.56 2.33
N ARG A 86 2.05 -17.10 2.36
CA ARG A 86 1.32 -16.87 3.62
C ARG A 86 1.04 -18.17 4.36
N ILE A 87 0.65 -19.25 3.66
CA ILE A 87 0.47 -20.58 4.26
C ILE A 87 1.78 -21.11 4.85
N LYS A 88 2.91 -20.81 4.21
CA LYS A 88 4.26 -21.17 4.70
C LYS A 88 4.75 -20.28 5.85
N GLY A 89 4.08 -19.17 6.15
CA GLY A 89 4.51 -18.19 7.15
C GLY A 89 5.72 -17.36 6.69
N GLU A 90 5.94 -17.25 5.39
CA GLU A 90 7.02 -16.46 4.78
C GLU A 90 6.63 -14.98 4.57
N VAL A 91 5.33 -14.69 4.69
CA VAL A 91 4.72 -13.34 4.69
C VAL A 91 3.61 -13.23 5.73
#